data_AF-A0A6N2CCD2-F1
#
_entry.id   AF-A0A6N2CCD2-F1
#
_cell.length_a   1.000
_cell.length_b   1.000
_cell.length_c   1.000
_cell.angle_alpha   90.00
_cell.angle_beta   90.00
_cell.angle_gamma   90.00
#
_symmetry.space_group_name_H-M   'P 1'
#
loop_
_entity.id
_entity.type
_entity.pdbx_description
1 polymer ?
#
loop_
_entity_poly.entity_id
_entity_poly.type
_entity_poly.pdbx_seq_one_letter_code
_entity_poly.pdbx_strand_id
1 'polypeptide(L)'
;MAEDQECEIMWKRGRTLGQGGYGFVSLASTTHNSPLIPSLIAVKSCRLCHSQSLEDETEFLRMCQDSPHVIRSFGVKVTQEDGILLYNLLLEYASAGSLADRLLNNDQLGLPLLQVQKHTKNVLIGLSFIHRKGIIHCDIKPHNILLTSTDDDDDDTEEVAKIADFGLSLTLEQSWTQKQGMRGTKRYMAPESQLHQEYGPEADIWALGCTVYELITGTPLWESSNSDPMFDDVWDRIKYEEPNLENHKLSTEAKDFLRYCLIKNPKSRWSAGLLLNHSFLKSADNVLPPKKRKRQHGYMSSLQRPNQKRAFRTQPHIRHLVIEQ
;
A
#
# COMPACT_ATOMS: atom_id res chain seq x y z
N MET A 1 11.45 20.93 -32.47
CA MET A 1 11.87 20.65 -31.09
C MET A 1 10.84 21.31 -30.20
N ALA A 2 9.91 20.54 -29.64
CA ALA A 2 8.99 21.05 -28.63
C ALA A 2 9.73 20.92 -27.30
N GLU A 3 10.03 22.05 -26.67
CA GLU A 3 10.48 22.07 -25.28
C GLU A 3 9.30 21.59 -24.43
N ASP A 4 9.49 20.46 -23.75
CA ASP A 4 8.57 19.97 -22.73
C ASP A 4 8.53 21.01 -21.60
N GLN A 5 7.52 21.87 -21.66
CA GLN A 5 7.23 22.84 -20.62
C GLN A 5 6.69 22.03 -19.42
N GLU A 6 7.59 21.59 -18.54
CA GLU A 6 7.21 20.95 -17.27
C GLU A 6 6.27 21.89 -16.50
N CYS A 7 4.99 21.56 -16.46
CA CYS A 7 4.00 22.29 -15.69
C CYS A 7 4.42 22.32 -14.21
N GLU A 8 4.78 23.51 -13.73
CA GLU A 8 5.25 23.65 -12.36
C GLU A 8 4.11 23.39 -11.36
N ILE A 9 4.15 22.27 -10.66
CA ILE A 9 3.13 21.92 -9.67
C ILE A 9 3.32 22.80 -8.43
N MET A 10 2.40 23.75 -8.24
CA MET A 10 2.31 24.57 -7.04
C MET A 10 1.40 23.89 -6.00
N TRP A 11 1.92 23.73 -4.78
CA TRP A 11 1.23 23.06 -3.68
C TRP A 11 1.51 23.75 -2.36
N LYS A 12 0.62 23.51 -1.38
CA LYS A 12 0.76 24.01 -0.01
C LYS A 12 0.64 22.85 0.97
N ARG A 13 1.67 22.65 1.79
CA ARG A 13 1.67 21.63 2.84
C ARG A 13 0.54 21.87 3.84
N GLY A 14 -0.18 20.81 4.16
CA GLY A 14 -1.20 20.74 5.20
C GLY A 14 -0.73 19.88 6.38
N ARG A 15 -1.68 19.13 6.95
CA ARG A 15 -1.42 18.26 8.11
C ARG A 15 -0.51 17.08 7.76
N THR A 16 0.29 16.63 8.73
CA THR A 16 1.01 15.36 8.64
C THR A 16 0.03 14.20 8.68
N LEU A 17 0.19 13.25 7.75
CA LEU A 17 -0.55 12.00 7.66
C LEU A 17 0.16 10.87 8.39
N GLY A 18 1.50 10.84 8.35
CA GLY A 18 2.31 9.84 9.03
C GLY A 18 3.79 10.21 9.07
N GLN A 19 4.56 9.50 9.89
CA GLN A 19 6.00 9.66 10.04
C GLN A 19 6.65 8.29 10.17
N GLY A 20 7.79 8.10 9.52
CA GLY A 20 8.57 6.86 9.55
C GLY A 20 10.07 7.10 9.45
N GLY A 21 10.85 6.03 9.34
CA GLY A 21 12.32 6.12 9.30
C GLY A 21 12.88 6.92 8.11
N TYR A 22 12.12 7.01 7.02
CA TYR A 22 12.52 7.70 5.79
C TYR A 22 11.98 9.13 5.68
N GLY A 23 11.38 9.66 6.74
CA GLY A 23 10.83 11.02 6.77
C GLY A 23 9.36 11.07 7.18
N PHE A 24 8.62 11.99 6.60
CA PHE A 24 7.21 12.21 6.94
C PHE A 24 6.35 12.41 5.71
N VAL A 25 5.07 12.08 5.83
CA VAL A 25 4.07 12.27 4.77
C VAL A 25 3.07 13.32 5.23
N SER A 26 2.79 14.30 4.39
CA SER A 26 1.77 15.33 4.63
C SER A 26 0.70 15.32 3.56
N LEU A 27 -0.52 15.69 3.91
CA LEU A 27 -1.53 16.10 2.94
C LEU A 27 -1.14 17.47 2.41
N ALA A 28 -1.30 17.73 1.11
CA ALA A 28 -1.11 19.05 0.53
C ALA A 28 -2.23 19.39 -0.45
N SER A 29 -2.57 20.68 -0.51
CA SER A 29 -3.51 21.22 -1.49
C SER A 29 -2.74 21.77 -2.69
N THR A 30 -3.15 21.42 -3.90
CA THR A 30 -2.60 21.98 -5.13
C THR A 30 -3.34 23.27 -5.48
N THR A 31 -2.63 24.25 -6.03
CA THR A 31 -3.22 25.56 -6.37
C THR A 31 -3.52 25.72 -7.86
N HIS A 32 -3.12 24.74 -8.68
CA HIS A 32 -3.43 24.72 -10.11
C HIS A 32 -4.62 23.79 -10.38
N ASN A 33 -5.63 24.31 -11.09
CA ASN A 33 -6.71 23.52 -11.68
C ASN A 33 -6.23 22.87 -12.98
N SER A 34 -5.17 22.06 -12.93
CA SER A 34 -4.85 21.16 -14.05
C SER A 34 -5.72 19.91 -13.91
N PRO A 35 -6.43 19.47 -14.98
CA PRO A 35 -7.20 18.22 -14.91
C PRO A 35 -6.30 16.99 -14.67
N LEU A 36 -4.98 17.12 -14.80
CA LEU A 36 -4.01 16.05 -14.60
C LEU A 36 -3.53 15.90 -13.15
N ILE A 37 -3.76 16.89 -12.29
CA ILE A 37 -3.28 16.90 -10.91
C ILE A 37 -4.48 17.16 -9.98
N PRO A 38 -4.76 16.26 -9.03
CA PRO A 38 -5.89 16.42 -8.11
C PRO A 38 -5.69 17.62 -7.17
N SER A 39 -6.79 18.14 -6.63
CA SER A 39 -6.81 19.25 -5.67
C SER A 39 -6.08 18.91 -4.36
N LEU A 40 -6.00 17.62 -4.03
CA LEU A 40 -5.30 17.07 -2.89
C LEU A 40 -4.27 16.02 -3.33
N ILE A 41 -3.06 16.14 -2.80
CA ILE A 41 -1.95 15.21 -3.00
C ILE A 41 -1.35 14.81 -1.65
N ALA A 42 -0.63 13.69 -1.63
CA ALA A 42 0.26 13.34 -0.54
C ALA A 42 1.68 13.81 -0.86
N VAL A 43 2.43 14.26 0.14
CA VAL A 43 3.80 14.73 -0.02
C VAL A 43 4.69 13.97 0.96
N LYS A 44 5.53 13.08 0.46
CA LYS A 44 6.54 12.36 1.24
C LYS A 44 7.82 13.20 1.24
N SER A 45 8.32 13.54 2.42
CA SER A 45 9.38 14.52 2.62
C SER A 45 10.49 13.99 3.51
N CYS A 46 11.74 14.27 3.13
CA CYS A 46 12.91 14.10 3.98
C CYS A 46 13.86 15.30 3.83
N ARG A 47 14.88 15.38 4.69
CA ARG A 47 15.95 16.38 4.52
C ARG A 47 16.68 16.12 3.22
N LEU A 48 16.99 17.18 2.47
CA LEU A 48 17.68 17.06 1.19
C LEU A 48 19.02 16.31 1.30
N CYS A 49 19.75 16.47 2.41
CA CYS A 49 21.01 15.76 2.66
C CYS A 49 20.87 14.25 2.92
N HIS A 50 19.65 13.74 3.07
CA HIS A 50 19.31 12.33 3.29
C HIS A 50 18.26 11.84 2.28
N SER A 51 18.27 12.40 1.08
CA SER A 51 17.25 12.18 0.04
C SER A 51 17.42 10.92 -0.78
N GLN A 52 18.60 10.27 -0.74
CA GLN A 52 18.94 9.13 -1.61
C GLN A 52 17.83 8.06 -1.69
N SER A 53 17.28 7.63 -0.56
CA SER A 53 16.24 6.60 -0.56
C SER A 53 14.94 7.06 -1.22
N LEU A 54 14.59 8.34 -1.12
CA LEU A 54 13.42 8.94 -1.77
C LEU A 54 13.68 9.23 -3.25
N GLU A 55 14.92 9.52 -3.63
CA GLU A 55 15.36 9.62 -5.03
C GLU A 55 15.24 8.26 -5.72
N ASP A 56 15.74 7.19 -5.08
CA ASP A 56 15.61 5.82 -5.59
C ASP A 56 14.13 5.42 -5.74
N GLU A 57 13.30 5.71 -4.74
CA GLU A 57 11.84 5.50 -4.79
C GLU A 57 11.17 6.28 -5.95
N THR A 58 11.62 7.50 -6.21
CA THR A 58 11.11 8.34 -7.31
C THR A 58 11.32 7.65 -8.65
N GLU A 59 12.48 7.03 -8.86
CA GLU A 59 12.80 6.35 -10.12
C GLU A 59 11.90 5.12 -10.34
N PHE A 60 11.67 4.30 -9.31
CA PHE A 60 10.73 3.19 -9.43
C PHE A 60 9.31 3.64 -9.76
N LEU A 61 8.82 4.69 -9.10
CA LEU A 61 7.48 5.24 -9.37
C LEU A 61 7.38 5.84 -10.77
N ARG A 62 8.47 6.45 -11.28
CA ARG A 62 8.55 6.95 -12.66
C ARG A 62 8.41 5.82 -13.68
N MET A 63 9.01 4.66 -13.42
CA MET A 63 8.85 3.46 -14.27
C MET A 63 7.43 2.87 -14.26
N CYS A 64 6.61 3.26 -13.28
CA CYS A 64 5.28 2.69 -13.00
C CYS A 64 4.09 3.61 -13.31
N GLN A 65 4.31 4.77 -13.95
CA GLN A 65 3.25 5.76 -14.20
C GLN A 65 2.04 5.26 -15.00
N ASP A 66 2.21 4.19 -15.78
CA ASP A 66 1.16 3.61 -16.64
C ASP A 66 0.28 2.59 -15.89
N SER A 67 0.58 2.24 -14.64
CA SER A 67 -0.18 1.25 -13.88
C SER A 67 -1.29 1.92 -13.06
N PRO A 68 -2.57 1.53 -13.22
CA PRO A 68 -3.65 2.03 -12.38
C PRO A 68 -3.63 1.42 -10.96
N HIS A 69 -2.80 0.41 -10.71
CA HIS A 69 -2.69 -0.30 -9.43
C HIS A 69 -1.37 -0.04 -8.69
N VAL A 70 -0.68 1.04 -9.07
CA VAL A 70 0.48 1.59 -8.35
C VAL A 70 0.17 3.06 -8.06
N ILE A 71 0.59 3.56 -6.89
CA ILE A 71 0.36 4.96 -6.51
C ILE A 71 1.07 5.87 -7.51
N ARG A 72 0.36 6.89 -8.01
CA ARG A 72 0.95 7.79 -9.00
C ARG A 72 1.91 8.78 -8.34
N SER A 73 3.08 8.98 -8.94
CA SER A 73 3.95 10.12 -8.64
C SER A 73 3.66 11.27 -9.60
N PHE A 74 3.59 12.48 -9.05
CA PHE A 74 3.48 13.73 -9.80
C PHE A 74 4.82 14.46 -9.93
N GLY A 75 5.92 13.83 -9.51
CA GLY A 75 7.26 14.39 -9.56
C GLY A 75 7.77 14.85 -8.21
N VAL A 76 8.82 15.67 -8.24
CA VAL A 76 9.60 16.04 -7.04
C VAL A 76 9.83 17.54 -6.95
N LYS A 77 9.94 18.04 -5.73
CA LYS A 77 10.23 19.45 -5.44
C LYS A 77 11.19 19.58 -4.27
N VAL A 78 12.19 20.42 -4.41
CA VAL A 78 13.01 20.86 -3.27
C VAL A 78 12.42 22.15 -2.71
N THR A 79 12.12 22.17 -1.42
CA THR A 79 11.59 23.35 -0.72
C THR A 79 12.48 23.73 0.45
N GLN A 80 12.44 25.00 0.85
CA GLN A 80 13.03 25.45 2.11
C GLN A 80 11.90 25.79 3.08
N GLU A 81 11.80 25.04 4.17
CA GLU A 81 10.79 25.20 5.21
C GLU A 81 11.52 25.40 6.55
N ASP A 82 11.25 26.52 7.23
CA ASP A 82 11.90 26.89 8.51
C ASP A 82 13.44 26.80 8.49
N GLY A 83 14.05 27.17 7.36
CA GLY A 83 15.50 27.12 7.16
C GLY A 83 16.08 25.73 6.86
N ILE A 84 15.23 24.71 6.72
CA ILE A 84 15.62 23.33 6.37
C ILE A 84 15.28 23.07 4.90
N LEU A 85 16.25 22.57 4.14
CA LEU A 85 16.02 22.07 2.78
C LEU A 85 15.40 20.68 2.82
N LEU A 86 14.25 20.54 2.16
CA LEU A 86 13.48 19.31 2.08
C LEU A 86 13.42 18.82 0.63
N TYR A 87 13.65 17.53 0.44
CA TYR A 87 13.29 16.81 -0.77
C TYR A 87 11.85 16.31 -0.62
N ASN A 88 10.98 16.63 -1.58
CA ASN A 88 9.56 16.31 -1.54
C ASN A 88 9.15 15.49 -2.76
N LEU A 89 8.65 14.30 -2.53
CA LEU A 89 8.02 13.44 -3.53
C LEU A 89 6.51 13.65 -3.48
N LEU A 90 5.94 14.10 -4.60
CA LEU A 90 4.52 14.41 -4.76
C LEU A 90 3.78 13.17 -5.25
N LEU A 91 2.78 12.72 -4.50
CA LEU A 91 2.10 11.44 -4.71
C LEU A 91 0.58 11.63 -4.78
N GLU A 92 -0.09 10.72 -5.47
CA GLU A 92 -1.53 10.52 -5.38
C GLU A 92 -1.98 10.34 -3.93
N TYR A 93 -3.02 11.07 -3.54
CA TYR A 93 -3.60 10.93 -2.22
C TYR A 93 -4.66 9.83 -2.21
N ALA A 94 -4.38 8.74 -1.49
CA ALA A 94 -5.33 7.68 -1.20
C ALA A 94 -6.29 8.09 -0.07
N SER A 95 -7.40 8.72 -0.45
CA SER A 95 -8.40 9.27 0.50
C SER A 95 -9.07 8.22 1.38
N ALA A 96 -9.14 6.97 0.92
CA ALA A 96 -9.74 5.86 1.68
C ALA A 96 -8.79 5.18 2.67
N GLY A 97 -7.53 5.64 2.77
CA GLY A 97 -6.52 5.10 3.69
C GLY A 97 -5.85 3.83 3.15
N SER A 98 -5.30 3.02 4.04
CA SER A 98 -4.64 1.74 3.73
C SER A 98 -5.52 0.54 4.09
N LEU A 99 -5.15 -0.65 3.60
CA LEU A 99 -5.76 -1.89 4.05
C LEU A 99 -5.48 -2.20 5.53
N ALA A 100 -4.36 -1.70 6.09
CA ALA A 100 -4.11 -1.76 7.53
C ALA A 100 -5.14 -0.93 8.31
N ASP A 101 -5.48 0.27 7.84
CA ASP A 101 -6.52 1.09 8.46
C ASP A 101 -7.89 0.38 8.43
N ARG A 102 -8.20 -0.34 7.35
CA ARG A 102 -9.43 -1.14 7.25
C ARG A 102 -9.46 -2.28 8.27
N LEU A 103 -8.35 -2.98 8.47
CA LEU A 103 -8.22 -4.02 9.48
C LEU A 103 -8.39 -3.48 10.91
N LEU A 104 -7.75 -2.35 11.21
CA LEU A 104 -7.86 -1.69 12.51
C LEU A 104 -9.29 -1.22 12.80
N ASN A 105 -9.96 -0.63 11.80
CA ASN A 105 -11.33 -0.13 11.95
C ASN A 105 -12.38 -1.25 12.07
N ASN A 106 -12.03 -2.48 11.71
CA ASN A 106 -12.90 -3.65 11.86
C ASN A 106 -12.48 -4.56 13.02
N ASP A 107 -11.89 -3.98 14.08
CA ASP A 107 -11.50 -4.67 15.31
C ASP A 107 -10.66 -5.95 15.07
N GLN A 108 -9.83 -5.97 14.02
CA GLN A 108 -9.03 -7.15 13.64
C GLN A 108 -9.87 -8.41 13.42
N LEU A 109 -11.12 -8.25 12.96
CA LEU A 109 -12.01 -9.36 12.60
C LEU A 109 -11.85 -9.79 11.13
N GLY A 110 -10.92 -9.19 10.38
CA GLY A 110 -10.75 -9.42 8.95
C GLY A 110 -11.79 -8.66 8.13
N LEU A 111 -11.71 -8.73 6.81
CA LEU A 111 -12.59 -8.01 5.89
C LEU A 111 -13.58 -8.97 5.21
N PRO A 112 -14.72 -8.46 4.71
CA PRO A 112 -15.63 -9.25 3.89
C PRO A 112 -14.88 -9.91 2.72
N LEU A 113 -15.11 -11.20 2.50
CA LEU A 113 -14.37 -12.01 1.51
C LEU A 113 -14.37 -11.39 0.10
N LEU A 114 -15.51 -10.84 -0.32
CA LEU A 114 -15.62 -10.17 -1.62
C LEU A 114 -14.70 -8.95 -1.75
N GLN A 115 -14.54 -8.15 -0.67
CA GLN A 115 -13.59 -7.03 -0.66
C GLN A 115 -12.16 -7.54 -0.75
N VAL A 116 -11.81 -8.57 0.03
CA VAL A 116 -10.47 -9.18 -0.04
C VAL A 116 -10.17 -9.66 -1.46
N GLN A 117 -11.10 -10.33 -2.13
CA GLN A 117 -10.93 -10.80 -3.50
C GLN A 117 -10.70 -9.64 -4.48
N LYS A 118 -11.50 -8.56 -4.38
CA LYS A 118 -11.34 -7.35 -5.21
C LYS A 118 -9.96 -6.71 -5.01
N HIS A 119 -9.57 -6.44 -3.76
CA HIS A 119 -8.27 -5.84 -3.46
C HIS A 119 -7.11 -6.76 -3.87
N THR A 120 -7.22 -8.07 -3.63
CA THR A 120 -6.19 -9.05 -4.04
C THR A 120 -6.01 -9.05 -5.55
N LYS A 121 -7.11 -8.99 -6.32
CA LYS A 121 -7.06 -8.90 -7.78
C LYS A 121 -6.34 -7.63 -8.23
N ASN A 122 -6.65 -6.47 -7.65
CA ASN A 122 -5.95 -5.21 -7.97
C ASN A 122 -4.45 -5.29 -7.66
N VAL A 123 -4.08 -5.79 -6.47
CA VAL A 123 -2.67 -5.94 -6.07
C VAL A 123 -1.93 -6.90 -7.00
N LEU A 124 -2.55 -8.01 -7.41
CA LEU A 124 -1.95 -8.93 -8.37
C LEU A 124 -1.74 -8.31 -9.75
N ILE A 125 -2.66 -7.46 -10.23
CA ILE A 125 -2.45 -6.72 -11.49
C ILE A 125 -1.25 -5.77 -11.34
N GLY A 126 -1.16 -5.05 -10.21
CA GLY A 126 -0.03 -4.18 -9.88
C GLY A 126 1.29 -4.94 -9.81
N LEU A 127 1.35 -6.06 -9.08
CA LEU A 127 2.52 -6.93 -8.98
C LEU A 127 2.93 -7.49 -10.35
N SER A 128 1.96 -8.00 -11.12
CA SER A 128 2.21 -8.48 -12.48
C SER A 128 2.81 -7.39 -13.39
N PHE A 129 2.40 -6.14 -13.21
CA PHE A 129 2.97 -5.00 -13.92
C PHE A 129 4.42 -4.72 -13.50
N ILE A 130 4.69 -4.52 -12.21
CA ILE A 130 6.03 -4.15 -11.73
C ILE A 130 7.05 -5.28 -11.94
N HIS A 131 6.63 -6.54 -11.79
CA HIS A 131 7.48 -7.71 -12.04
C HIS A 131 7.90 -7.80 -13.51
N ARG A 132 7.01 -7.47 -14.47
CA ARG A 132 7.37 -7.38 -15.90
C ARG A 132 8.34 -6.24 -16.22
N LYS A 133 8.36 -5.18 -15.40
CA LYS A 133 9.35 -4.09 -15.49
C LYS A 133 10.68 -4.44 -14.80
N GLY A 134 10.79 -5.65 -14.23
CA GLY A 134 11.99 -6.08 -13.51
C GLY A 134 12.13 -5.43 -12.14
N ILE A 135 11.03 -5.00 -11.52
CA ILE A 135 10.99 -4.39 -10.19
C ILE A 135 10.45 -5.43 -9.20
N ILE A 136 11.10 -5.55 -8.04
CA ILE A 136 10.66 -6.30 -6.87
C ILE A 136 10.30 -5.27 -5.79
N HIS A 137 9.11 -5.37 -5.20
CA HIS A 137 8.67 -4.38 -4.22
C HIS A 137 9.36 -4.54 -2.86
N CYS A 138 9.54 -5.79 -2.40
CA CYS A 138 10.21 -6.18 -1.15
C CYS A 138 9.48 -5.83 0.16
N ASP A 139 8.29 -5.23 0.13
CA ASP A 139 7.56 -4.85 1.36
C ASP A 139 6.03 -4.79 1.14
N ILE A 140 5.49 -5.78 0.43
CA ILE A 140 4.03 -5.95 0.29
C ILE A 140 3.45 -6.33 1.65
N LYS A 141 2.54 -5.48 2.15
CA LYS A 141 1.81 -5.66 3.40
C LYS A 141 0.57 -4.76 3.42
N PRO A 142 -0.41 -4.96 4.31
CA PRO A 142 -1.62 -4.13 4.36
C PRO A 142 -1.36 -2.61 4.47
N HIS A 143 -0.27 -2.20 5.11
CA HIS A 143 0.10 -0.78 5.28
C HIS A 143 0.51 -0.11 3.97
N ASN A 144 1.09 -0.87 3.04
CA ASN A 144 1.63 -0.39 1.76
C ASN A 144 0.66 -0.62 0.60
N ILE A 145 -0.56 -1.07 0.89
CA ILE A 145 -1.65 -1.17 -0.09
C ILE A 145 -2.67 -0.10 0.27
N LEU A 146 -2.67 0.96 -0.53
CA LEU A 146 -3.52 2.13 -0.33
C LEU A 146 -4.80 2.02 -1.15
N LEU A 147 -5.86 2.63 -0.65
CA LEU A 147 -7.19 2.65 -1.26
C LEU A 147 -7.50 4.04 -1.79
N THR A 148 -7.77 4.13 -3.09
CA THR A 148 -8.24 5.35 -3.74
C THR A 148 -9.73 5.23 -4.05
N SER A 149 -10.53 6.25 -3.75
CA SER A 149 -11.91 6.35 -4.22
C SER A 149 -11.94 6.97 -5.62
N THR A 150 -12.81 6.46 -6.50
CA THR A 150 -12.94 7.02 -7.86
C THR A 150 -13.82 8.27 -7.94
N ASP A 151 -14.65 8.56 -6.93
CA ASP A 151 -15.47 9.78 -6.87
C ASP A 151 -15.68 10.24 -5.40
N ASP A 152 -15.90 11.54 -5.20
CA ASP A 152 -16.14 12.15 -3.88
C ASP A 152 -17.64 12.27 -3.52
N ASP A 153 -18.56 11.92 -4.44
CA ASP A 153 -19.96 12.37 -4.40
C ASP A 153 -21.07 11.30 -4.54
N ASP A 154 -20.76 10.00 -4.73
CA ASP A 154 -21.80 8.96 -4.84
C ASP A 154 -21.57 7.77 -3.87
N ASP A 155 -22.65 7.35 -3.19
CA ASP A 155 -22.72 6.29 -2.15
C ASP A 155 -22.39 4.86 -2.67
N ASP A 156 -21.97 4.74 -3.94
CA ASP A 156 -21.68 3.49 -4.67
C ASP A 156 -20.25 3.50 -5.30
N THR A 157 -19.31 4.27 -4.75
CA THR A 157 -17.93 4.31 -5.27
C THR A 157 -17.14 3.02 -5.02
N GLU A 158 -16.52 2.51 -6.08
CA GLU A 158 -15.63 1.36 -6.03
C GLU A 158 -14.22 1.79 -5.62
N GLU A 159 -13.76 1.29 -4.47
CA GLU A 159 -12.39 1.51 -4.00
C GLU A 159 -11.40 0.70 -4.84
N VAL A 160 -10.32 1.35 -5.30
CA VAL A 160 -9.24 0.70 -6.03
C VAL A 160 -8.03 0.54 -5.12
N ALA A 161 -7.56 -0.69 -4.97
CA ALA A 161 -6.31 -0.94 -4.24
C ALA A 161 -5.10 -0.66 -5.14
N LYS A 162 -4.12 0.06 -4.58
CA LYS A 162 -2.88 0.44 -5.24
C LYS A 162 -1.68 0.13 -4.36
N ILE A 163 -0.62 -0.38 -4.97
CA ILE A 163 0.66 -0.63 -4.32
C ILE A 163 1.39 0.71 -4.14
N ALA A 164 1.91 0.96 -2.95
CA ALA A 164 2.63 2.18 -2.58
C ALA A 164 3.89 1.86 -1.77
N ASP A 165 4.72 2.88 -1.55
CA ASP A 165 5.98 2.81 -0.78
C ASP A 165 7.05 1.90 -1.40
N PHE A 166 7.69 2.43 -2.44
CA PHE A 166 8.77 1.74 -3.16
C PHE A 166 10.15 1.99 -2.52
N GLY A 167 10.20 2.54 -1.30
CA GLY A 167 11.46 2.89 -0.62
C GLY A 167 12.38 1.71 -0.31
N LEU A 168 11.86 0.48 -0.36
CA LEU A 168 12.63 -0.76 -0.18
C LEU A 168 12.81 -1.57 -1.47
N SER A 169 12.23 -1.11 -2.57
CA SER A 169 12.20 -1.83 -3.84
C SER A 169 13.57 -1.98 -4.47
N LEU A 170 13.66 -2.96 -5.37
CA LEU A 170 14.87 -3.34 -6.08
C LEU A 170 14.57 -3.64 -7.54
N THR A 171 15.55 -3.41 -8.39
CA THR A 171 15.57 -4.03 -9.71
C THR A 171 16.06 -5.48 -9.60
N LEU A 172 15.62 -6.34 -10.53
CA LEU A 172 16.13 -7.71 -10.66
C LEU A 172 17.66 -7.73 -10.79
N GLU A 173 18.22 -6.77 -11.53
CA GLU A 173 19.66 -6.61 -11.70
C GLU A 173 20.37 -6.33 -10.38
N GLN A 174 19.87 -5.36 -9.59
CA GLN A 174 20.41 -5.07 -8.25
C GLN A 174 20.35 -6.31 -7.35
N SER A 175 19.27 -7.09 -7.41
CA SER A 175 19.14 -8.28 -6.59
C SER A 175 20.16 -9.37 -6.94
N TRP A 176 20.68 -9.42 -8.16
CA TRP A 176 21.69 -10.40 -8.56
C TRP A 176 23.12 -9.91 -8.37
N THR A 177 23.34 -8.59 -8.42
CA THR A 177 24.68 -8.00 -8.48
C THR A 177 25.20 -7.48 -7.15
N GLN A 178 24.32 -7.27 -6.17
CA GLN A 178 24.68 -6.61 -4.92
C GLN A 178 24.09 -7.34 -3.71
N LYS A 179 24.78 -7.28 -2.57
CA LYS A 179 24.21 -7.73 -1.30
C LYS A 179 23.24 -6.67 -0.79
N GLN A 180 21.96 -7.02 -0.74
CA GLN A 180 20.88 -6.07 -0.49
C GLN A 180 20.60 -5.79 0.98
N GLY A 181 21.27 -6.51 1.88
CA GLY A 181 20.92 -6.51 3.30
C GLY A 181 19.52 -7.08 3.52
N MET A 182 19.04 -6.99 4.76
CA MET A 182 17.68 -7.38 5.10
C MET A 182 16.71 -6.26 4.73
N ARG A 183 15.66 -6.61 3.99
CA ARG A 183 14.60 -5.70 3.54
C ARG A 183 13.22 -6.24 3.85
N GLY A 184 12.31 -5.32 4.15
CA GLY A 184 10.90 -5.60 4.38
C GLY A 184 10.55 -5.87 5.84
N THR A 185 9.27 -6.10 6.08
CA THR A 185 8.72 -6.33 7.41
C THR A 185 8.77 -7.81 7.78
N LYS A 186 9.44 -8.15 8.89
CA LYS A 186 9.79 -9.54 9.29
C LYS A 186 8.70 -10.58 9.00
N ARG A 187 7.46 -10.34 9.45
CA ARG A 187 6.34 -11.30 9.35
C ARG A 187 5.78 -11.51 7.93
N TYR A 188 6.17 -10.69 6.97
CA TYR A 188 5.78 -10.82 5.55
C TYR A 188 6.95 -11.26 4.66
N MET A 189 8.17 -11.32 5.19
CA MET A 189 9.34 -11.72 4.41
C MET A 189 9.30 -13.21 4.05
N ALA A 190 9.69 -13.51 2.82
CA ALA A 190 9.80 -14.88 2.33
C ALA A 190 11.00 -15.63 2.95
N PRO A 191 10.94 -16.97 3.07
CA PRO A 191 12.03 -17.76 3.66
C PRO A 191 13.38 -17.55 2.97
N GLU A 192 13.41 -17.48 1.64
CA GLU A 192 14.63 -17.26 0.85
C GLU A 192 15.26 -15.88 1.11
N SER A 193 14.43 -14.85 1.30
CA SER A 193 14.89 -13.49 1.61
C SER A 193 15.49 -13.40 3.00
N GLN A 194 14.97 -14.15 3.97
CA GLN A 194 15.53 -14.22 5.32
C GLN A 194 16.84 -15.02 5.34
N LEU A 195 16.90 -16.15 4.63
CA LEU A 195 18.02 -17.08 4.70
C LEU A 195 19.21 -16.68 3.84
N HIS A 196 18.95 -16.18 2.65
CA HIS A 196 19.95 -16.00 1.61
C HIS A 196 20.04 -14.55 1.15
N GLN A 197 19.19 -13.65 1.67
CA GLN A 197 19.03 -12.28 1.16
C GLN A 197 18.75 -12.28 -0.34
N GLU A 198 18.05 -13.32 -0.80
CA GLU A 198 17.60 -13.46 -2.18
C GLU A 198 16.24 -12.80 -2.33
N TYR A 199 16.16 -11.86 -3.27
CA TYR A 199 14.95 -11.13 -3.57
C TYR A 199 14.55 -11.43 -5.01
N GLY A 200 13.33 -11.89 -5.19
CA GLY A 200 12.75 -12.15 -6.50
C GLY A 200 11.28 -11.74 -6.52
N PRO A 201 10.65 -11.69 -7.70
CA PRO A 201 9.20 -11.49 -7.82
C PRO A 201 8.40 -12.44 -6.92
N GLU A 202 8.91 -13.65 -6.70
CA GLU A 202 8.34 -14.68 -5.85
C GLU A 202 8.24 -14.22 -4.38
N ALA A 203 9.19 -13.41 -3.88
CA ALA A 203 9.18 -12.89 -2.52
C ALA A 203 7.96 -11.98 -2.27
N ASP A 204 7.59 -11.16 -3.26
CA ASP A 204 6.37 -10.34 -3.19
C ASP A 204 5.11 -11.22 -3.20
N ILE A 205 5.13 -12.37 -3.86
CA ILE A 205 3.99 -13.31 -3.87
C ILE A 205 3.81 -13.96 -2.49
N TRP A 206 4.90 -14.31 -1.81
CA TRP A 206 4.82 -14.79 -0.43
C TRP A 206 4.22 -13.72 0.48
N ALA A 207 4.73 -12.49 0.39
CA ALA A 207 4.25 -11.35 1.16
C ALA A 207 2.77 -11.04 0.89
N LEU A 208 2.32 -11.17 -0.38
CA LEU A 208 0.91 -11.13 -0.75
C LEU A 208 0.11 -12.26 -0.07
N GLY A 209 0.63 -13.49 -0.04
CA GLY A 209 -0.01 -14.60 0.67
C GLY A 209 -0.25 -14.30 2.14
N CYS A 210 0.78 -13.80 2.85
CA CYS A 210 0.64 -13.35 4.24
C CYS A 210 -0.39 -12.23 4.38
N THR A 211 -0.38 -11.25 3.47
CA THR A 211 -1.33 -10.14 3.43
C THR A 211 -2.77 -10.63 3.25
N VAL A 212 -3.03 -11.50 2.27
CA VAL A 212 -4.38 -12.04 2.00
C VAL A 212 -4.89 -12.86 3.18
N TYR A 213 -4.04 -13.66 3.80
CA TYR A 213 -4.42 -14.37 5.03
C TYR A 213 -4.90 -13.39 6.09
N GLU A 214 -4.10 -12.37 6.40
CA GLU A 214 -4.41 -11.37 7.43
C GLU A 214 -5.68 -10.58 7.10
N LEU A 215 -5.88 -10.23 5.83
CA LEU A 215 -7.09 -9.57 5.39
C LEU A 215 -8.35 -10.42 5.62
N ILE A 216 -8.27 -11.74 5.52
CA ILE A 216 -9.43 -12.63 5.74
C ILE A 216 -9.63 -12.92 7.23
N THR A 217 -8.55 -13.23 7.94
CA THR A 217 -8.63 -13.70 9.33
C THR A 217 -8.74 -12.55 10.32
N GLY A 218 -8.15 -11.40 9.96
CA GLY A 218 -7.95 -10.24 10.81
C GLY A 218 -6.65 -10.27 11.60
N THR A 219 -5.91 -11.39 11.55
CA THR A 219 -4.70 -11.61 12.35
C THR A 219 -3.54 -12.01 11.44
N PRO A 220 -2.31 -11.54 11.70
CA PRO A 220 -1.14 -11.92 10.92
C PRO A 220 -0.93 -13.45 10.89
N LEU A 221 -0.47 -13.98 9.75
CA LEU A 221 -0.15 -15.41 9.62
C LEU A 221 1.01 -15.82 10.53
N TRP A 222 2.01 -14.95 10.62
CA TRP A 222 3.20 -15.14 11.42
C TRP A 222 3.24 -14.07 12.52
N GLU A 223 3.26 -14.54 13.76
CA GLU A 223 3.39 -13.70 14.95
C GLU A 223 4.31 -14.39 15.95
N SER A 224 5.03 -13.62 16.75
CA SER A 224 5.91 -14.19 17.77
C SER A 224 5.08 -15.01 18.74
N SER A 225 5.51 -16.26 19.01
CA SER A 225 4.91 -17.04 20.09
C SER A 225 5.32 -16.51 21.47
N ASN A 226 6.36 -15.68 21.49
CA ASN A 226 6.90 -15.07 22.69
C ASN A 226 6.44 -13.61 22.83
N SER A 227 5.94 -13.25 24.01
CA SER A 227 5.60 -11.87 24.35
C SER A 227 6.83 -10.99 24.57
N ASP A 228 8.00 -11.58 24.82
CA ASP A 228 9.26 -10.86 24.97
C ASP A 228 9.88 -10.58 23.58
N PRO A 229 10.02 -9.31 23.18
CA PRO A 229 10.63 -8.94 21.89
C PRO A 229 12.09 -9.40 21.74
N MET A 230 12.80 -9.70 22.84
CA MET A 230 14.17 -10.24 22.78
C MET A 230 14.22 -11.68 22.27
N PHE A 231 13.08 -12.39 22.31
CA PHE A 231 12.94 -13.79 21.91
C PHE A 231 11.91 -13.93 20.76
N ASP A 232 11.90 -12.96 19.85
CA ASP A 232 11.09 -12.98 18.63
C ASP A 232 11.48 -14.17 17.74
N ASP A 233 10.61 -15.18 17.69
CA ASP A 233 10.83 -16.47 17.01
C ASP A 233 10.26 -16.51 15.59
N VAL A 234 9.67 -15.41 15.09
CA VAL A 234 8.94 -15.37 13.81
C VAL A 234 9.74 -15.92 12.63
N TRP A 235 11.05 -15.67 12.58
CA TRP A 235 11.90 -16.17 11.49
C TRP A 235 12.10 -17.69 11.53
N ASP A 236 12.34 -18.24 12.72
CA ASP A 236 12.47 -19.69 12.88
C ASP A 236 11.15 -20.38 12.51
N ARG A 237 10.02 -19.78 12.89
CA ARG A 237 8.69 -20.28 12.51
C ARG A 237 8.48 -20.26 11.00
N ILE A 238 8.74 -19.13 10.33
CA ILE A 238 8.63 -19.02 8.86
C ILE A 238 9.51 -20.06 8.15
N LYS A 239 10.69 -20.33 8.71
CA LYS A 239 11.65 -21.28 8.14
C LYS A 239 11.21 -22.73 8.31
N TYR A 240 10.85 -23.13 9.53
CA TYR A 240 10.69 -24.54 9.88
C TYR A 240 9.23 -25.01 9.96
N GLU A 241 8.29 -24.12 10.25
CA GLU A 241 6.85 -24.45 10.32
C GLU A 241 6.18 -24.32 8.96
N GLU A 242 5.12 -25.10 8.75
CA GLU A 242 4.23 -24.90 7.62
C GLU A 242 3.16 -23.85 7.95
N PRO A 243 2.73 -23.02 6.98
CA PRO A 243 1.67 -22.03 7.21
C PRO A 243 0.40 -22.68 7.79
N ASN A 244 -0.05 -22.19 8.95
CA ASN A 244 -1.29 -22.67 9.55
C ASN A 244 -2.51 -22.00 8.92
N LEU A 245 -3.12 -22.71 7.97
CA LEU A 245 -4.33 -22.28 7.27
C LEU A 245 -5.62 -22.85 7.90
N GLU A 246 -5.56 -23.43 9.09
CA GLU A 246 -6.74 -23.94 9.80
C GLU A 246 -7.48 -22.82 10.53
N ASN A 247 -8.23 -22.03 9.74
CA ASN A 247 -9.11 -20.98 10.23
C ASN A 247 -10.49 -21.08 9.56
N HIS A 248 -11.57 -20.98 10.34
CA HIS A 248 -12.94 -21.11 9.86
C HIS A 248 -13.38 -19.99 8.90
N LYS A 249 -12.67 -18.85 8.89
CA LYS A 249 -12.91 -17.74 7.95
C LYS A 249 -12.33 -18.01 6.56
N LEU A 250 -11.41 -18.96 6.42
CA LEU A 250 -10.81 -19.33 5.14
C LEU A 250 -11.68 -20.36 4.41
N SER A 251 -12.25 -19.97 3.27
CA SER A 251 -12.92 -20.91 2.36
C SER A 251 -11.93 -21.91 1.75
N THR A 252 -12.44 -23.01 1.19
CA THR A 252 -11.61 -24.00 0.47
C THR A 252 -10.78 -23.34 -0.64
N GLU A 253 -11.39 -22.42 -1.40
CA GLU A 253 -10.72 -21.68 -2.48
C GLU A 253 -9.68 -20.70 -1.97
N ALA A 254 -9.91 -20.06 -0.81
CA ALA A 254 -8.93 -19.18 -0.17
C ALA A 254 -7.73 -19.97 0.34
N LYS A 255 -7.97 -21.12 1.00
CA LYS A 255 -6.89 -22.03 1.43
C LYS A 255 -6.06 -22.50 0.23
N ASP A 256 -6.71 -22.87 -0.88
CA ASP A 256 -6.04 -23.30 -2.10
C ASP A 256 -5.18 -22.19 -2.72
N PHE A 257 -5.73 -20.97 -2.81
CA PHE A 257 -4.99 -19.79 -3.28
C PHE A 257 -3.74 -19.54 -2.42
N LEU A 258 -3.89 -19.54 -1.09
CA LEU A 258 -2.80 -19.30 -0.15
C LEU A 258 -1.71 -20.38 -0.24
N ARG A 259 -2.07 -21.64 -0.51
CA ARG A 259 -1.09 -22.73 -0.70
C ARG A 259 -0.17 -22.48 -1.89
N TYR A 260 -0.65 -21.82 -2.96
CA TYR A 260 0.19 -21.45 -4.10
C TYR A 260 1.06 -20.21 -3.85
N CYS A 261 0.61 -19.31 -2.96
CA CYS A 261 1.40 -18.16 -2.55
C CYS A 261 2.50 -18.53 -1.54
N LEU A 262 2.23 -19.44 -0.62
CA LEU A 262 3.07 -19.74 0.55
C LEU A 262 3.96 -20.98 0.38
N ILE A 263 4.34 -21.28 -0.87
CA ILE A 263 5.31 -22.34 -1.16
C ILE A 263 6.71 -21.86 -0.76
N LYS A 264 7.40 -22.62 0.10
CA LYS A 264 8.74 -22.25 0.59
C LYS A 264 9.80 -22.19 -0.51
N ASN A 265 9.78 -23.13 -1.46
CA ASN A 265 10.66 -23.06 -2.61
C ASN A 265 10.16 -21.97 -3.58
N PRO A 266 10.88 -20.83 -3.75
CA PRO A 266 10.42 -19.74 -4.60
C PRO A 266 10.19 -20.19 -6.04
N LYS A 267 11.01 -21.09 -6.60
CA LYS A 267 10.89 -21.57 -7.98
C LYS A 267 9.59 -22.36 -8.26
N SER A 268 8.94 -22.85 -7.21
CA SER A 268 7.67 -23.57 -7.30
C SER A 268 6.47 -22.68 -6.96
N ARG A 269 6.71 -21.47 -6.41
CA ARG A 269 5.68 -20.49 -6.06
C ARG A 269 5.07 -19.91 -7.33
N TRP A 270 3.76 -19.72 -7.33
CA TRP A 270 3.08 -19.18 -8.51
C TRP A 270 3.44 -17.70 -8.73
N SER A 271 3.47 -17.27 -9.99
CA SER A 271 3.62 -15.86 -10.32
C SER A 271 2.30 -15.10 -10.16
N ALA A 272 2.37 -13.76 -10.09
CA ALA A 272 1.16 -12.93 -10.05
C ALA A 272 0.21 -13.21 -11.23
N GLY A 273 0.76 -13.46 -12.43
CA GLY A 273 -0.03 -13.78 -13.62
C GLY A 273 -0.79 -15.11 -13.53
N LEU A 274 -0.20 -16.13 -12.90
CA LEU A 274 -0.89 -17.40 -12.65
C LEU A 274 -2.00 -17.23 -11.61
N LEU A 275 -1.70 -16.52 -10.51
CA LEU A 275 -2.65 -16.29 -9.42
C LEU A 275 -3.87 -15.47 -9.85
N LEU A 276 -3.73 -14.55 -10.82
CA LEU A 276 -4.87 -13.80 -11.38
C LEU A 276 -5.97 -14.70 -11.97
N ASN A 277 -5.62 -15.91 -12.41
CA ASN A 277 -6.54 -16.87 -13.00
C ASN A 277 -7.10 -17.89 -11.99
N HIS A 278 -6.73 -17.76 -10.72
CA HIS A 278 -7.13 -18.69 -9.67
C HIS A 278 -8.63 -18.54 -9.31
N SER A 279 -9.29 -19.66 -8.97
CA SER A 279 -10.74 -19.69 -8.70
C SER A 279 -11.18 -18.79 -7.55
N PHE A 280 -10.29 -18.57 -6.57
CA PHE A 280 -10.50 -17.60 -5.48
C PHE A 280 -10.89 -16.19 -5.98
N LEU A 281 -10.41 -15.76 -7.14
CA LEU A 281 -10.69 -14.42 -7.68
C LEU A 281 -11.88 -14.39 -8.66
N LYS A 282 -12.33 -15.56 -9.15
CA LYS A 282 -13.43 -15.65 -10.14
C LYS A 282 -14.80 -15.34 -9.54
N SER A 283 -14.98 -15.49 -8.23
CA SER A 283 -16.24 -15.12 -7.55
C SER A 283 -16.48 -13.61 -7.53
N ALA A 284 -15.42 -12.78 -7.60
CA ALA A 284 -15.56 -11.33 -7.67
C ALA A 284 -16.16 -10.84 -9.00
N ASP A 285 -16.02 -11.63 -10.08
CA ASP A 285 -16.49 -11.25 -11.43
C ASP A 285 -17.98 -11.59 -11.67
N ASN A 286 -18.62 -12.38 -10.78
CA ASN A 286 -20.00 -12.85 -10.94
C ASN A 286 -21.05 -12.03 -10.18
N VAL A 287 -20.67 -10.89 -9.59
CA VAL A 287 -21.62 -10.04 -8.86
C VAL A 287 -22.35 -9.13 -9.85
N LEU A 288 -23.59 -9.51 -10.20
CA LEU A 288 -24.52 -8.60 -10.87
C LEU A 288 -24.68 -7.32 -10.05
N PRO A 289 -24.72 -6.14 -10.68
CA PRO A 289 -24.91 -4.89 -9.96
C PRO A 289 -26.22 -4.93 -9.17
N PRO A 290 -26.27 -4.39 -7.94
CA PRO A 290 -27.49 -4.33 -7.16
C PRO A 290 -28.57 -3.59 -7.97
N LYS A 291 -29.78 -4.18 -8.02
CA LYS A 291 -30.92 -3.58 -8.72
C LYS A 291 -31.18 -2.19 -8.10
N LYS A 292 -30.97 -1.14 -8.91
CA LYS A 292 -31.30 0.25 -8.57
C LYS A 292 -32.68 0.31 -7.90
N ARG A 293 -32.74 0.61 -6.59
CA ARG A 293 -34.00 0.92 -5.93
C ARG A 293 -34.49 2.25 -6.48
N LYS A 294 -35.53 2.22 -7.32
CA LYS A 294 -36.24 3.44 -7.76
C LYS A 294 -36.73 4.18 -6.52
N ARG A 295 -36.13 5.33 -6.20
CA ARG A 295 -36.66 6.23 -5.17
C ARG A 295 -37.93 6.87 -5.72
N GLN A 296 -39.08 6.48 -5.15
CA GLN A 296 -40.33 7.21 -5.33
C GLN A 296 -40.14 8.62 -4.75
N HIS A 297 -40.44 9.63 -5.56
CA HIS A 297 -40.46 11.02 -5.14
C HIS A 297 -41.67 11.25 -4.21
N GLY A 298 -41.40 11.49 -2.93
CA GLY A 298 -42.37 11.96 -1.94
C GLY A 298 -41.88 13.27 -1.34
N TYR A 299 -42.67 14.33 -1.51
CA TYR A 299 -42.43 15.69 -1.02
C TYR A 299 -42.51 15.80 0.52
N MET A 300 -41.81 16.83 1.05
CA MET A 300 -41.85 17.42 2.41
C MET A 300 -41.07 16.65 3.51
N SER A 301 -40.34 17.26 4.45
CA SER A 301 -40.27 18.65 4.94
C SER A 301 -38.90 18.93 5.59
N SER A 302 -38.63 20.22 5.77
CA SER A 302 -37.52 20.85 6.47
C SER A 302 -37.28 20.33 7.90
N LEU A 303 -36.09 19.77 8.15
CA LEU A 303 -35.48 19.71 9.48
C LEU A 303 -33.97 19.94 9.34
N GLN A 304 -33.52 21.12 9.76
CA GLN A 304 -32.12 21.45 9.97
C GLN A 304 -31.50 20.40 10.91
N ARG A 305 -30.43 19.73 10.47
CA ARG A 305 -29.58 18.95 11.36
C ARG A 305 -28.36 19.78 11.78
N PRO A 306 -27.91 19.68 13.05
CA PRO A 306 -26.92 20.58 13.60
C PRO A 306 -25.52 20.28 13.05
N ASN A 307 -24.80 21.35 12.72
CA ASN A 307 -23.35 21.36 12.52
C ASN A 307 -22.64 20.90 13.81
N GLN A 308 -22.24 19.63 13.90
CA GLN A 308 -21.22 19.22 14.85
C GLN A 308 -19.84 19.34 14.18
N LYS A 309 -19.29 20.55 14.25
CA LYS A 309 -17.84 20.75 14.13
C LYS A 309 -17.18 20.01 15.31
N ARG A 310 -16.65 18.82 15.09
CA ARG A 310 -15.68 18.24 16.04
C ARG A 310 -14.36 18.99 15.85
N ALA A 311 -14.13 19.93 16.76
CA ALA A 311 -12.85 20.57 16.95
C ALA A 311 -11.82 19.50 17.37
N PHE A 312 -10.94 19.13 16.45
CA PHE A 312 -9.70 18.47 16.84
C PHE A 312 -8.74 19.55 17.32
N ARG A 313 -8.33 19.43 18.59
CA ARG A 313 -7.35 20.31 19.23
C ARG A 313 -6.12 20.44 18.34
N THR A 314 -5.84 21.66 17.91
CA THR A 314 -4.58 22.07 17.32
C THR A 314 -3.44 21.84 18.32
N GLN A 315 -2.40 21.12 17.93
CA GLN A 315 -1.09 21.23 18.57
C GLN A 315 -0.19 22.14 17.72
N PRO A 316 0.66 22.96 18.37
CA PRO A 316 1.38 24.03 17.72
C PRO A 316 2.55 23.51 16.87
N HIS A 317 2.91 24.35 15.91
CA HIS A 317 4.12 24.38 15.10
C HIS A 317 5.32 23.57 15.62
N ILE A 318 5.87 22.74 14.73
CA ILE A 318 7.31 22.58 14.44
C ILE A 318 8.22 22.97 15.62
N ARG A 319 8.19 22.17 16.69
CA ARG A 319 9.11 22.30 17.83
C ARG A 319 9.64 20.98 18.36
N HIS A 320 9.22 19.85 17.81
CA HIS A 320 9.77 18.52 18.14
C HIS A 320 10.50 17.85 16.96
N LEU A 321 10.83 18.61 15.92
CA LEU A 321 11.80 18.14 14.93
C LEU A 321 13.19 18.15 15.60
N VAL A 322 13.84 16.98 15.59
CA VAL A 322 15.27 16.78 15.87
C VAL A 322 15.65 16.70 17.36
N ILE A 323 15.50 15.52 17.95
CA ILE A 323 16.45 15.05 18.97
C ILE A 323 16.92 13.66 18.53
N GLU A 324 18.22 13.62 18.24
CA GLU A 324 19.20 12.52 18.31
C GLU A 324 18.73 11.09 17.99
N GLN A 325 19.27 10.54 16.90
CA GLN A 325 20.35 9.54 16.96
C GLN A 325 21.22 9.67 15.71
#